data_AF-A0A1G7ERB5-F1
#
_entry.id   AF-A0A1G7ERB5-F1
#
_cell.length_a   1.000
_cell.length_b   1.000
_cell.length_c   1.000
_cell.angle_alpha   90.00
_cell.angle_beta   90.00
_cell.angle_gamma   90.00
#
_symmetry.space_group_name_H-M   'P 1'
#
loop_
_entity.id
_entity.type
_entity.pdbx_description
1 polymer ?
#
loop_
_entity_poly.entity_id
_entity_poly.type
_entity_poly.pdbx_seq_one_letter_code
_entity_poly.pdbx_strand_id
1 'polypeptide(L)'
;MNFVEDINPFIEIVMKNNLTYNVFFATMIAFSCYTIQAQDSDRMSKSEKIENTKRNENFKTLKNLGYSEKEIYEDLGNANFLSENYETALYWYTKLFKLSDGAGVKDSYVERYQFAMKKSGHGKATDFSKEKNWVASVKSDYYVKKSREQKFNDFYINPTASKKSIEDFVARETRAAITAENKVNSKQEELQIAITPDGTAAYFTKAVYVKPEYGVFSKKELVHKIFKAEKVSGQWKTVEEVALGPKNSSAMHPAISEDGKRLFFASDMPGTFGKFDIYVADLKSNGKFGTAKNLGKKVNTDENDLYPNIVGGTSLFFASNGHKGYGGLDVFMVEVANNRVGASVNLGSPINSSKDEFSLDIMNKNGTGYVLINRGEDNGAVERVAFSYSKSRNSFTPETKDDGILEAMNTESKINYATSIFEDK
;
A
#
# COMPACT_ATOMS: atom_id res chain seq x y z
N MET A 1 12.56 -41.62 -102.05
CA MET A 1 11.86 -40.57 -101.27
C MET A 1 11.42 -41.23 -99.97
N ASN A 2 12.33 -41.36 -99.00
CA ASN A 2 12.06 -41.97 -97.69
C ASN A 2 12.65 -41.02 -96.64
N PHE A 3 11.77 -40.30 -95.95
CA PHE A 3 12.07 -39.16 -95.08
C PHE A 3 11.69 -39.51 -93.63
N VAL A 4 12.08 -40.70 -93.15
CA VAL A 4 11.66 -41.20 -91.81
C VAL A 4 12.81 -41.73 -90.95
N GLU A 5 14.05 -41.86 -91.43
CA GLU A 5 15.14 -42.45 -90.61
C GLU A 5 16.04 -41.46 -89.83
N ASP A 6 15.89 -40.14 -89.96
CA ASP A 6 16.85 -39.19 -89.34
C ASP A 6 16.38 -38.46 -88.06
N ILE A 7 15.20 -38.77 -87.49
CA ILE A 7 14.66 -37.98 -86.37
C ILE A 7 14.90 -38.66 -84.99
N ASN A 8 15.30 -39.92 -84.94
CA ASN A 8 15.39 -40.67 -83.68
C ASN A 8 16.59 -40.30 -82.76
N PRO A 9 17.82 -40.05 -83.27
CA PRO A 9 18.96 -39.76 -82.38
C PRO A 9 18.92 -38.34 -81.79
N PHE A 10 18.18 -37.41 -82.42
CA PHE A 10 18.08 -36.04 -81.93
C PHE A 10 17.04 -35.90 -80.80
N ILE A 11 15.95 -36.68 -80.84
CA ILE A 11 14.94 -36.68 -79.76
C ILE A 11 15.50 -37.34 -78.49
N GLU A 12 16.29 -38.41 -78.60
CA GLU A 12 16.91 -39.06 -77.44
C GLU A 12 17.94 -38.19 -76.70
N ILE A 13 18.75 -37.41 -77.45
CA ILE A 13 19.75 -36.49 -76.87
C ILE A 13 19.08 -35.29 -76.21
N VAL A 14 18.03 -34.73 -76.84
CA VAL A 14 17.27 -33.61 -76.28
C VAL A 14 16.49 -34.05 -75.02
N MET A 15 15.92 -35.26 -75.01
CA MET A 15 15.21 -35.78 -73.82
C MET A 15 16.14 -36.18 -72.67
N LYS A 16 17.34 -36.74 -72.93
CA LYS A 16 18.34 -37.03 -71.88
C LYS A 16 18.83 -35.76 -71.22
N ASN A 17 19.17 -34.73 -71.99
CA ASN A 17 19.65 -33.47 -71.44
C ASN A 17 18.55 -32.74 -70.66
N ASN A 18 17.31 -32.76 -71.13
CA ASN A 18 16.20 -32.12 -70.40
C ASN A 18 15.93 -32.81 -69.06
N LEU A 19 16.05 -34.15 -68.98
CA LEU A 19 15.96 -34.88 -67.71
C LEU A 19 17.13 -34.54 -66.78
N THR A 20 18.36 -34.43 -67.29
CA THR A 20 19.53 -34.06 -66.49
C THR A 20 19.45 -32.61 -65.98
N TYR A 21 18.99 -31.67 -66.80
CA TYR A 21 18.77 -30.28 -66.39
C TYR A 21 17.63 -30.17 -65.38
N ASN A 22 16.52 -30.89 -65.54
CA ASN A 22 15.41 -30.89 -64.59
C ASN A 22 15.80 -31.52 -63.25
N VAL A 23 16.60 -32.60 -63.25
CA VAL A 23 17.12 -33.20 -62.01
C VAL A 23 18.14 -32.27 -61.34
N PHE A 24 19.00 -31.59 -62.11
CA PHE A 24 19.96 -30.63 -61.57
C PHE A 24 19.26 -29.38 -60.98
N PHE A 25 18.20 -28.88 -61.63
CA PHE A 25 17.41 -27.77 -61.10
C PHE A 25 16.62 -28.19 -59.86
N ALA A 26 16.05 -29.40 -59.85
CA ALA A 26 15.34 -29.94 -58.69
C ALA A 26 16.28 -30.14 -57.48
N THR A 27 17.51 -30.60 -57.68
CA THR A 27 18.49 -30.73 -56.60
C THR A 27 19.03 -29.39 -56.12
N MET A 28 19.22 -28.41 -57.01
CA MET A 28 19.54 -27.02 -56.63
C MET A 28 18.44 -26.38 -55.80
N ILE A 29 17.18 -26.55 -56.21
CA ILE A 29 16.02 -26.05 -55.45
C ILE A 29 15.96 -26.75 -54.09
N ALA A 30 16.13 -28.08 -54.03
CA ALA A 30 16.15 -28.81 -52.77
C ALA A 30 17.27 -28.32 -51.82
N PHE A 31 18.50 -28.13 -52.33
CA PHE A 31 19.62 -27.58 -51.53
C PHE A 31 19.36 -26.14 -51.07
N SER A 32 18.75 -25.32 -51.91
CA SER A 32 18.35 -23.95 -51.51
C SER A 32 17.26 -23.98 -50.43
N CYS A 33 16.31 -24.91 -50.49
CA CYS A 33 15.31 -25.10 -49.45
C CYS A 33 15.92 -25.59 -48.13
N TYR A 34 16.88 -26.53 -48.16
CA TYR A 34 17.56 -27.00 -46.94
C TYR A 34 18.40 -25.90 -46.28
N THR A 35 19.07 -25.05 -47.05
CA THR A 35 19.87 -23.94 -46.51
C THR A 35 19.00 -22.83 -45.94
N ILE A 36 17.83 -22.53 -46.55
CA ILE A 36 16.83 -21.62 -45.97
C ILE A 36 16.28 -22.20 -44.67
N GLN A 37 15.92 -23.48 -44.63
CA GLN A 37 15.38 -24.13 -43.45
C GLN A 37 16.41 -24.21 -42.29
N ALA A 38 17.69 -24.39 -42.60
CA ALA A 38 18.78 -24.35 -41.61
C ALA A 38 19.08 -22.93 -41.11
N GLN A 39 18.96 -21.91 -41.96
CA GLN A 39 19.09 -20.50 -41.54
C GLN A 39 17.90 -20.06 -40.68
N ASP A 40 16.69 -20.53 -40.99
CA ASP A 40 15.50 -20.26 -40.21
C ASP A 40 15.53 -20.95 -38.84
N SER A 41 16.06 -22.17 -38.73
CA SER A 41 16.21 -22.86 -37.45
C SER A 41 17.24 -22.18 -36.54
N ASP A 42 18.37 -21.71 -37.07
CA ASP A 42 19.37 -20.94 -36.31
C ASP A 42 18.85 -19.56 -35.89
N ARG A 43 18.07 -18.90 -36.76
CA ARG A 43 17.39 -17.64 -36.43
C ARG A 43 16.32 -17.82 -35.35
N MET A 44 15.52 -18.88 -35.42
CA MET A 44 14.56 -19.26 -34.38
C MET A 44 15.26 -19.51 -33.04
N SER A 45 16.35 -20.31 -33.03
CA SER A 45 17.16 -20.59 -31.83
C SER A 45 17.75 -19.32 -31.20
N LYS A 46 18.26 -18.40 -32.02
CA LYS A 46 18.78 -17.11 -31.56
C LYS A 46 17.67 -16.20 -31.00
N SER A 47 16.50 -16.18 -31.64
CA SER A 47 15.34 -15.40 -31.19
C SER A 47 14.83 -15.90 -29.83
N GLU A 48 14.68 -17.20 -29.66
CA GLU A 48 14.23 -17.82 -28.42
C GLU A 48 15.21 -17.54 -27.25
N LYS A 49 16.51 -17.55 -27.52
CA LYS A 49 17.55 -17.20 -26.54
C LYS A 49 17.46 -15.74 -26.08
N ILE A 50 17.18 -14.81 -27.00
CA ILE A 50 16.99 -13.38 -26.68
C ILE A 50 15.73 -13.20 -25.83
N GLU A 51 14.64 -13.85 -26.18
CA GLU A 51 13.37 -13.77 -25.45
C GLU A 51 13.49 -14.35 -24.04
N ASN A 52 14.19 -15.48 -23.88
CA ASN A 52 14.53 -16.05 -22.58
C ASN A 52 15.37 -15.10 -21.71
N THR A 53 16.32 -14.38 -22.32
CA THR A 53 17.16 -13.41 -21.61
C THR A 53 16.31 -12.25 -21.07
N LYS A 54 15.45 -11.67 -21.92
CA LYS A 54 14.53 -10.58 -21.53
C LYS A 54 13.56 -11.01 -20.43
N ARG A 55 13.00 -12.22 -20.51
CA ARG A 55 12.11 -12.78 -19.47
C ARG A 55 12.82 -12.85 -18.12
N ASN A 56 14.06 -13.34 -18.10
CA ASN A 56 14.86 -13.45 -16.88
C ASN A 56 15.25 -12.10 -16.30
N GLU A 57 15.55 -11.10 -17.14
CA GLU A 57 15.87 -9.74 -16.70
C GLU A 57 14.66 -9.04 -16.07
N ASN A 58 13.47 -9.14 -16.70
CA ASN A 58 12.23 -8.57 -16.15
C ASN A 58 11.89 -9.20 -14.79
N PHE A 59 12.00 -10.53 -14.69
CA PHE A 59 11.78 -11.25 -13.44
C PHE A 59 12.75 -10.80 -12.34
N LYS A 60 14.06 -10.72 -12.64
CA LYS A 60 15.06 -10.24 -11.66
C LYS A 60 14.80 -8.80 -11.24
N THR A 61 14.40 -7.94 -12.17
CA THR A 61 14.08 -6.54 -11.88
C THR A 61 12.92 -6.45 -10.89
N LEU A 62 11.81 -7.16 -11.14
CA LEU A 62 10.66 -7.15 -10.24
C LEU A 62 10.97 -7.83 -8.89
N LYS A 63 11.74 -8.91 -8.88
CA LYS A 63 12.18 -9.56 -7.64
C LYS A 63 13.05 -8.63 -6.78
N ASN A 64 13.93 -7.84 -7.40
CA ASN A 64 14.74 -6.83 -6.71
C ASN A 64 13.91 -5.64 -6.19
N LEU A 65 12.70 -5.43 -6.74
CA LEU A 65 11.75 -4.42 -6.27
C LEU A 65 10.84 -4.94 -5.13
N GLY A 66 11.01 -6.19 -4.68
CA GLY A 66 10.32 -6.74 -3.52
C GLY A 66 9.02 -7.49 -3.83
N TYR A 67 8.65 -7.66 -5.10
CA TYR A 67 7.45 -8.43 -5.46
C TYR A 67 7.61 -9.92 -5.21
N SER A 68 6.55 -10.59 -4.78
CA SER A 68 6.53 -12.05 -4.64
C SER A 68 6.53 -12.73 -6.00
N GLU A 69 7.00 -13.99 -6.08
CA GLU A 69 7.03 -14.72 -7.35
C GLU A 69 5.63 -14.90 -7.95
N LYS A 70 4.60 -15.04 -7.10
CA LYS A 70 3.21 -15.13 -7.51
C LYS A 70 2.76 -13.85 -8.23
N GLU A 71 2.96 -12.69 -7.60
CA GLU A 71 2.59 -11.39 -8.18
C GLU A 71 3.35 -11.13 -9.49
N ILE A 72 4.64 -11.48 -9.54
CA ILE A 72 5.45 -11.35 -10.76
C ILE A 72 4.89 -12.21 -11.90
N TYR A 73 4.52 -13.47 -11.64
CA TYR A 73 3.96 -14.34 -12.68
C TYR A 73 2.57 -13.87 -13.13
N GLU A 74 1.74 -13.37 -12.22
CA GLU A 74 0.43 -12.78 -12.51
C GLU A 74 0.57 -11.55 -13.41
N ASP A 75 1.43 -10.60 -13.03
CA ASP A 75 1.61 -9.32 -13.73
C ASP A 75 2.29 -9.49 -15.09
N LEU A 76 3.36 -10.29 -15.16
CA LEU A 76 4.03 -10.54 -16.44
C LEU A 76 3.14 -11.36 -17.38
N GLY A 77 2.33 -12.28 -16.86
CA GLY A 77 1.32 -12.99 -17.64
C GLY A 77 0.27 -12.04 -18.22
N ASN A 78 -0.31 -11.18 -17.38
CA ASN A 78 -1.34 -10.21 -17.77
C ASN A 78 -0.81 -9.15 -18.75
N ALA A 79 0.38 -8.60 -18.51
CA ALA A 79 0.98 -7.58 -19.37
C ALA A 79 1.26 -8.11 -20.78
N ASN A 80 1.80 -9.33 -20.89
CA ASN A 80 2.03 -9.96 -22.19
C ASN A 80 0.73 -10.38 -22.86
N PHE A 81 -0.27 -10.84 -22.10
CA PHE A 81 -1.58 -11.18 -22.62
C PHE A 81 -2.29 -9.96 -23.24
N LEU A 82 -2.28 -8.82 -22.55
CA LEU A 82 -2.87 -7.58 -23.04
C LEU A 82 -2.10 -6.96 -24.21
N SER A 83 -0.80 -7.24 -24.30
CA SER A 83 0.05 -6.84 -25.44
C SER A 83 -0.02 -7.84 -26.60
N GLU A 84 -0.92 -8.82 -26.54
CA GLU A 84 -1.10 -9.90 -27.53
C GLU A 84 0.16 -10.78 -27.74
N ASN A 85 1.12 -10.72 -26.81
CA ASN A 85 2.26 -11.62 -26.78
C ASN A 85 1.88 -12.92 -26.05
N TYR A 86 1.02 -13.71 -26.71
CA TYR A 86 0.39 -14.89 -26.11
C TYR A 86 1.40 -15.98 -25.73
N GLU A 87 2.48 -16.18 -26.50
CA GLU A 87 3.52 -17.17 -26.16
C GLU A 87 4.26 -16.82 -24.86
N THR A 88 4.64 -15.55 -24.68
CA THR A 88 5.22 -15.11 -23.41
C THR A 88 4.19 -15.15 -22.27
N ALA A 89 2.91 -14.83 -22.53
CA ALA A 89 1.86 -14.92 -21.52
C ALA A 89 1.66 -16.37 -21.03
N LEU A 90 1.64 -17.34 -21.95
CA LEU A 90 1.54 -18.77 -21.64
C LEU A 90 2.70 -19.23 -20.76
N TYR A 91 3.91 -18.77 -21.04
CA TYR A 91 5.08 -19.07 -20.21
C TYR A 91 4.87 -18.64 -18.74
N TRP A 92 4.44 -17.40 -18.50
CA TRP A 92 4.25 -16.89 -17.14
C TRP A 92 3.06 -17.53 -16.42
N TYR A 93 1.93 -17.73 -17.11
CA TYR A 93 0.81 -18.47 -16.53
C TYR A 93 1.18 -19.93 -16.19
N THR A 94 2.03 -20.57 -17.00
CA THR A 94 2.54 -21.91 -16.67
C THR A 94 3.37 -21.90 -15.38
N LYS A 95 4.18 -20.86 -15.17
CA LYS A 95 4.94 -20.68 -13.91
C LYS A 95 4.01 -20.43 -12.72
N LEU A 96 2.97 -19.62 -12.91
CA LEU A 96 1.93 -19.36 -11.90
C LEU A 96 1.25 -20.66 -11.47
N PHE A 97 0.78 -21.48 -12.42
CA PHE A 97 0.09 -22.73 -12.11
C PHE A 97 1.01 -23.76 -11.44
N LYS A 98 2.30 -23.79 -11.81
CA LYS A 98 3.30 -24.65 -11.17
C LYS A 98 3.64 -24.21 -9.75
N LEU A 99 3.67 -22.90 -9.48
CA LEU A 99 3.98 -22.37 -8.15
C LEU A 99 2.89 -22.75 -7.13
N SER A 100 1.64 -22.88 -7.58
CA SER A 100 0.48 -23.05 -6.72
C SER A 100 -0.03 -24.49 -6.62
N ASP A 101 0.64 -25.48 -7.24
CA ASP A 101 0.10 -26.82 -7.50
C ASP A 101 -1.33 -26.81 -8.10
N GLY A 102 -1.65 -25.75 -8.85
CA GLY A 102 -3.00 -25.46 -9.36
C GLY A 102 -4.02 -24.97 -8.32
N ALA A 103 -3.73 -25.04 -7.01
CA ALA A 103 -4.61 -24.57 -5.95
C ALA A 103 -4.51 -23.04 -5.74
N GLY A 104 -5.64 -22.33 -5.65
CA GLY A 104 -5.67 -20.91 -5.29
C GLY A 104 -5.32 -19.92 -6.43
N VAL A 105 -5.32 -20.36 -7.69
CA VAL A 105 -5.24 -19.48 -8.86
C VAL A 105 -6.64 -19.10 -9.33
N LYS A 106 -6.88 -17.81 -9.56
CA LYS A 106 -8.20 -17.30 -9.98
C LYS A 106 -8.60 -17.89 -11.34
N ASP A 107 -9.87 -18.22 -11.52
CA ASP A 107 -10.43 -18.73 -12.78
C ASP A 107 -10.11 -17.83 -13.99
N SER A 108 -10.00 -16.52 -13.76
CA SER A 108 -9.62 -15.54 -14.79
C SER A 108 -8.26 -15.82 -15.44
N TYR A 109 -7.28 -16.32 -14.69
CA TYR A 109 -5.98 -16.73 -15.23
C TYR A 109 -6.09 -18.02 -16.06
N VAL A 110 -6.94 -18.97 -15.65
CA VAL A 110 -7.21 -20.20 -16.41
C VAL A 110 -7.86 -19.87 -17.76
N GLU A 111 -8.84 -18.98 -17.77
CA GLU A 111 -9.51 -18.53 -18.99
C GLU A 111 -8.54 -17.82 -19.94
N ARG A 112 -7.68 -16.92 -19.43
CA ARG A 112 -6.67 -16.24 -20.25
C ARG A 112 -5.63 -17.21 -20.80
N TYR A 113 -5.22 -18.20 -20.00
CA TYR A 113 -4.32 -19.25 -20.48
C TYR A 113 -4.95 -20.02 -21.64
N GLN A 114 -6.21 -20.45 -21.53
CA GLN A 114 -6.90 -21.16 -22.61
C GLN A 114 -7.09 -20.29 -23.86
N PHE A 115 -7.40 -19.00 -23.69
CA PHE A 115 -7.49 -18.07 -24.81
C PHE A 115 -6.14 -17.86 -25.51
N ALA A 116 -5.06 -17.69 -24.75
CA ALA A 116 -3.71 -17.58 -25.26
C ALA A 116 -3.29 -18.86 -26.00
N MET A 117 -3.60 -20.05 -25.46
CA MET A 117 -3.37 -21.34 -26.13
C MET A 117 -4.06 -21.40 -27.50
N LYS A 118 -5.31 -20.93 -27.58
CA LYS A 118 -6.05 -20.86 -28.84
C LYS A 118 -5.40 -19.91 -29.84
N LYS A 119 -4.97 -18.72 -29.40
CA LYS A 119 -4.33 -17.71 -30.25
C LYS A 119 -2.95 -18.12 -30.73
N SER A 120 -2.21 -18.87 -29.92
CA SER A 120 -0.90 -19.43 -30.26
C SER A 120 -0.98 -20.75 -31.03
N GLY A 121 -2.18 -21.29 -31.30
CA GLY A 121 -2.35 -22.54 -32.07
C GLY A 121 -2.11 -23.84 -31.28
N HIS A 122 -1.97 -23.76 -29.94
CA HIS A 122 -1.68 -24.90 -29.07
C HIS A 122 -2.93 -25.59 -28.48
N GLY A 123 -4.16 -25.16 -28.80
CA GLY A 123 -5.40 -25.64 -28.14
C GLY A 123 -6.59 -25.90 -29.05
N LYS A 124 -7.47 -26.84 -28.65
CA LYS A 124 -8.78 -27.11 -29.29
C LYS A 124 -9.75 -25.95 -29.06
N ALA A 125 -10.68 -25.74 -30.00
CA ALA A 125 -11.62 -24.62 -30.04
C ALA A 125 -12.57 -24.57 -28.83
N THR A 126 -12.18 -23.85 -27.78
CA THR A 126 -13.11 -23.30 -26.80
C THR A 126 -13.75 -22.04 -27.37
N ASP A 127 -15.07 -21.95 -27.28
CA ASP A 127 -15.84 -20.82 -27.78
C ASP A 127 -15.82 -19.68 -26.75
N PHE A 128 -14.96 -18.70 -27.00
CA PHE A 128 -14.94 -17.47 -26.23
C PHE A 128 -15.84 -16.45 -26.93
N SER A 129 -16.69 -15.76 -26.17
CA SER A 129 -17.49 -14.66 -26.70
C SER A 129 -16.59 -13.68 -27.46
N LYS A 130 -16.96 -13.35 -28.71
CA LYS A 130 -16.26 -12.36 -29.55
C LYS A 130 -16.21 -10.97 -28.91
N GLU A 131 -17.01 -10.72 -27.88
CA GLU A 131 -17.18 -9.42 -27.22
C GLU A 131 -16.53 -9.34 -25.83
N LYS A 132 -15.76 -10.37 -25.42
CA LYS A 132 -15.14 -10.36 -24.09
C LYS A 132 -14.10 -9.25 -23.97
N ASN A 133 -14.37 -8.29 -23.10
CA ASN A 133 -13.46 -7.19 -22.81
C ASN A 133 -12.32 -7.67 -21.90
N TRP A 134 -11.25 -8.16 -22.53
CA TRP A 134 -10.06 -8.68 -21.83
C TRP A 134 -9.36 -7.63 -20.97
N VAL A 135 -9.34 -6.37 -21.40
CA VAL A 135 -8.78 -5.26 -20.61
C VAL A 135 -9.58 -5.09 -19.31
N ALA A 136 -10.92 -5.13 -19.38
CA ALA A 136 -11.76 -5.04 -18.19
C ALA A 136 -11.62 -6.28 -17.29
N SER A 137 -11.52 -7.47 -17.88
CA SER A 137 -11.27 -8.73 -17.14
C SER A 137 -9.93 -8.70 -16.39
N VAL A 138 -8.83 -8.31 -17.05
CA VAL A 138 -7.53 -8.17 -16.40
C VAL A 138 -7.58 -7.09 -15.33
N LYS A 139 -8.16 -5.92 -15.62
CA LYS A 139 -8.35 -4.87 -14.61
C LYS A 139 -9.13 -5.37 -13.39
N SER A 140 -10.12 -6.25 -13.56
CA SER A 140 -10.89 -6.83 -12.46
C SER A 140 -10.08 -7.70 -11.50
N ASP A 141 -8.97 -8.28 -11.95
CA ASP A 141 -8.10 -9.05 -11.05
C ASP A 141 -7.32 -8.17 -10.07
N TYR A 142 -7.13 -6.89 -10.43
CA TYR A 142 -6.55 -5.84 -9.60
C TYR A 142 -7.61 -5.06 -8.80
N TYR A 143 -8.90 -5.30 -9.06
CA TYR A 143 -10.00 -4.72 -8.29
C TYR A 143 -10.38 -5.65 -7.14
N VAL A 144 -10.19 -5.18 -5.91
CA VAL A 144 -10.74 -5.83 -4.72
C VAL A 144 -12.27 -5.73 -4.78
N LYS A 145 -12.95 -6.88 -4.94
CA LYS A 145 -14.42 -6.96 -4.92
C LYS A 145 -14.88 -6.52 -3.53
N LYS A 146 -15.58 -5.38 -3.44
CA LYS A 146 -16.26 -4.94 -2.21
C LYS A 146 -17.23 -6.06 -1.81
N SER A 147 -17.00 -6.71 -0.66
CA SER A 147 -18.00 -7.61 -0.10
C SER A 147 -19.29 -6.83 0.13
N ARG A 148 -20.42 -7.48 -0.13
CA ARG A 148 -21.75 -6.93 0.12
C ARG A 148 -21.80 -6.53 1.60
N GLU A 149 -21.93 -5.23 1.85
CA GLU A 149 -22.15 -4.66 3.18
C GLU A 149 -23.34 -5.37 3.83
N GLN A 150 -23.04 -6.21 4.83
CA GLN A 150 -24.03 -6.58 5.83
C GLN A 150 -24.34 -5.28 6.57
N LYS A 151 -25.60 -4.82 6.46
CA LYS A 151 -26.09 -3.66 7.19
C LYS A 151 -25.99 -3.96 8.69
N PHE A 152 -24.88 -3.58 9.29
CA PHE A 152 -24.84 -3.23 10.70
C PHE A 152 -25.46 -1.85 10.83
N ASN A 153 -26.32 -1.67 11.84
CA ASN A 153 -26.89 -0.38 12.15
C ASN A 153 -25.76 0.53 12.65
N ASP A 154 -25.13 1.25 11.72
CA ASP A 154 -24.17 2.31 12.00
C ASP A 154 -24.78 3.31 13.00
N PHE A 155 -24.19 3.40 14.18
CA PHE A 155 -24.43 4.49 15.11
C PHE A 155 -23.74 5.74 14.55
N TYR A 156 -24.39 6.42 13.59
CA TYR A 156 -23.86 7.65 12.98
C TYR A 156 -23.76 8.77 14.03
N ILE A 157 -22.56 8.99 14.56
CA ILE A 157 -22.22 10.28 15.18
C ILE A 157 -22.08 11.25 14.02
N ASN A 158 -23.05 12.15 13.86
CA ASN A 158 -22.90 13.25 12.93
C ASN A 158 -21.72 14.12 13.41
N PRO A 159 -20.59 14.19 12.69
CA PRO A 159 -19.54 15.14 13.03
C PRO A 159 -20.17 16.53 13.04
N THR A 160 -19.84 17.35 14.04
CA THR A 160 -20.31 18.75 14.04
C THR A 160 -19.90 19.42 12.73
N ALA A 161 -20.68 20.38 12.24
CA ALA A 161 -20.40 21.07 10.98
C ALA A 161 -18.96 21.62 10.90
N SER A 162 -18.38 21.97 12.05
CA SER A 162 -16.98 22.37 12.19
C SER A 162 -15.97 21.26 11.83
N LYS A 163 -16.18 20.03 12.32
CA LYS A 163 -15.32 18.85 12.06
C LYS A 163 -15.39 18.44 10.58
N LYS A 164 -16.59 18.44 9.99
CA LYS A 164 -16.77 18.19 8.54
C LYS A 164 -16.04 19.24 7.67
N SER A 165 -16.09 20.51 8.05
CA SER A 165 -15.44 21.59 7.28
C SER A 165 -13.92 21.47 7.20
N ILE A 166 -13.27 21.01 8.28
CA ILE A 166 -11.81 20.79 8.29
C ILE A 166 -11.45 19.49 7.57
N GLU A 167 -12.22 18.41 7.76
CA GLU A 167 -12.01 17.14 7.04
C GLU A 167 -12.05 17.36 5.51
N ASP A 168 -13.05 18.08 5.02
CA ASP A 168 -13.17 18.42 3.60
C ASP A 168 -12.01 19.30 3.11
N PHE A 169 -11.54 20.23 3.95
CA PHE A 169 -10.40 21.09 3.63
C PHE A 169 -9.11 20.27 3.52
N VAL A 170 -8.80 19.47 4.55
CA VAL A 170 -7.59 18.63 4.59
C VAL A 170 -7.60 17.61 3.45
N ALA A 171 -8.74 16.99 3.16
CA ALA A 171 -8.88 16.06 2.05
C ALA A 171 -8.57 16.70 0.67
N ARG A 172 -8.84 17.99 0.48
CA ARG A 172 -8.43 18.71 -0.74
C ARG A 172 -6.92 18.95 -0.75
N GLU A 173 -6.36 19.40 0.38
CA GLU A 173 -4.93 19.70 0.51
C GLU A 173 -4.02 18.48 0.35
N THR A 174 -4.50 17.29 0.75
CA THR A 174 -3.75 16.04 0.63
C THR A 174 -3.87 15.41 -0.77
N ARG A 175 -5.05 15.46 -1.41
CA ARG A 175 -5.25 14.95 -2.78
C ARG A 175 -4.44 15.71 -3.84
N ALA A 176 -4.23 17.01 -3.65
CA ALA A 176 -3.47 17.84 -4.58
C ALA A 176 -1.98 17.41 -4.71
N ALA A 177 -1.40 16.77 -3.69
CA ALA A 177 -0.02 16.28 -3.74
C ALA A 177 0.14 14.97 -4.54
N ILE A 178 -0.93 14.18 -4.67
CA ILE A 178 -0.91 12.85 -5.31
C ILE A 178 -1.15 12.94 -6.84
N THR A 179 -1.58 14.08 -7.36
CA THR A 179 -2.10 14.20 -8.74
C THR A 179 -1.10 14.64 -9.82
N ALA A 180 0.22 14.62 -9.59
CA ALA A 180 1.17 14.94 -10.65
C ALA A 180 1.58 13.73 -11.53
N GLU A 181 1.78 12.53 -10.97
CA GLU A 181 2.30 11.38 -11.77
C GLU A 181 1.76 9.98 -11.39
N ASN A 182 0.99 9.81 -10.31
CA ASN A 182 0.52 8.47 -9.90
C ASN A 182 -0.99 8.48 -9.54
N LYS A 183 -1.80 7.78 -10.34
CA LYS A 183 -3.20 7.47 -10.00
C LYS A 183 -3.24 6.40 -8.91
N VAL A 184 -2.85 6.75 -7.69
CA VAL A 184 -3.16 5.91 -6.52
C VAL A 184 -4.65 6.10 -6.23
N ASN A 185 -5.37 4.98 -6.23
CA ASN A 185 -6.76 4.89 -5.81
C ASN A 185 -6.80 5.24 -4.32
N SER A 186 -6.94 6.53 -3.97
CA SER A 186 -7.06 6.94 -2.58
C SER A 186 -8.42 6.47 -2.06
N LYS A 187 -8.50 5.21 -1.62
CA LYS A 187 -9.40 4.87 -0.51
C LYS A 187 -9.14 5.93 0.55
N GLN A 188 -10.21 6.53 1.04
CA GLN A 188 -10.16 7.67 1.95
C GLN A 188 -9.38 7.26 3.20
N GLU A 189 -8.05 7.47 3.19
CA GLU A 189 -7.21 7.32 4.37
C GLU A 189 -7.78 8.26 5.42
N GLU A 190 -8.11 7.70 6.58
CA GLU A 190 -8.75 8.48 7.64
C GLU A 190 -7.73 9.52 8.14
N LEU A 191 -8.04 10.79 7.91
CA LEU A 191 -7.13 11.88 8.16
C LEU A 191 -7.12 12.17 9.67
N GLN A 192 -6.02 11.84 10.36
CA GLN A 192 -5.83 12.32 11.72
C GLN A 192 -5.55 13.83 11.69
N ILE A 193 -6.47 14.59 12.29
CA ILE A 193 -6.44 16.05 12.34
C ILE A 193 -6.48 16.48 13.81
N ALA A 194 -5.48 17.23 14.24
CA ALA A 194 -5.44 17.82 15.58
C ALA A 194 -5.84 19.29 15.51
N ILE A 195 -6.96 19.65 16.15
CA ILE A 195 -7.46 21.02 16.19
C ILE A 195 -7.06 21.64 17.53
N THR A 196 -6.54 22.88 17.50
CA THR A 196 -6.21 23.59 18.74
C THR A 196 -7.46 23.83 19.60
N PRO A 197 -7.31 23.95 20.93
CA PRO A 197 -8.45 24.11 21.84
C PRO A 197 -9.34 25.32 21.55
N ASP A 198 -8.76 26.40 21.02
CA ASP A 198 -9.45 27.61 20.59
C ASP A 198 -10.14 27.47 19.22
N GLY A 199 -9.93 26.36 18.51
CA GLY A 199 -10.50 26.07 17.20
C GLY A 199 -9.92 26.90 16.06
N THR A 200 -8.78 27.58 16.27
CA THR A 200 -8.21 28.52 15.29
C THR A 200 -7.13 27.91 14.41
N ALA A 201 -6.49 26.82 14.83
CA ALA A 201 -5.49 26.12 14.04
C ALA A 201 -5.77 24.61 14.00
N ALA A 202 -5.32 23.97 12.92
CA ALA A 202 -5.40 22.53 12.74
C ALA A 202 -4.06 21.99 12.21
N TYR A 203 -3.65 20.84 12.71
CA TYR A 203 -2.46 20.12 12.27
C TYR A 203 -2.87 18.82 11.59
N PHE A 204 -2.27 18.51 10.44
CA PHE A 204 -2.58 17.31 9.65
C PHE A 204 -1.38 16.82 8.87
N THR A 205 -1.38 15.54 8.50
CA THR A 205 -0.31 14.90 7.74
C THR A 205 -0.53 15.08 6.23
N LYS A 206 0.55 15.35 5.48
CA LYS A 206 0.56 15.39 4.01
C LYS A 206 1.80 14.70 3.47
N ALA A 207 1.63 13.87 2.43
CA ALA A 207 2.74 13.26 1.71
C ALA A 207 3.39 14.27 0.76
N VAL A 208 4.72 14.37 0.77
CA VAL A 208 5.50 15.30 -0.05
C VAL A 208 6.75 14.62 -0.61
N TYR A 209 7.14 15.00 -1.83
CA TYR A 209 8.36 14.49 -2.46
C TYR A 209 9.57 15.36 -2.09
N VAL A 210 10.50 14.81 -1.32
CA VAL A 210 11.71 15.49 -0.85
C VAL A 210 12.93 14.91 -1.55
N LYS A 211 13.83 15.78 -2.03
CA LYS A 211 15.14 15.33 -2.51
C LYS A 211 16.02 15.01 -1.30
N PRO A 212 16.58 13.79 -1.19
CA PRO A 212 17.46 13.43 -0.10
C PRO A 212 18.77 14.23 -0.15
N GLU A 213 19.42 14.36 1.01
CA GLU A 213 20.68 15.11 1.16
C GLU A 213 21.90 14.33 0.66
N TYR A 214 21.76 13.01 0.44
CA TYR A 214 22.80 12.16 -0.11
C TYR A 214 22.63 11.97 -1.62
N GLY A 215 23.74 11.89 -2.35
CA GLY A 215 23.76 11.61 -3.79
C GLY A 215 23.21 12.75 -4.64
N VAL A 216 24.08 13.39 -5.43
CA VAL A 216 23.69 14.53 -6.30
C VAL A 216 22.58 14.17 -7.29
N PHE A 217 22.52 12.91 -7.71
CA PHE A 217 21.54 12.35 -8.66
C PHE A 217 20.39 11.58 -8.02
N SER A 218 20.25 11.61 -6.69
CA SER A 218 19.17 10.90 -6.02
C SER A 218 17.80 11.46 -6.43
N LYS A 219 16.87 10.55 -6.71
CA LYS A 219 15.48 10.89 -7.01
C LYS A 219 14.80 11.41 -5.73
N LYS A 220 13.71 12.15 -5.89
CA LYS A 220 12.89 12.55 -4.75
C LYS A 220 12.23 11.32 -4.14
N GLU A 221 12.20 11.28 -2.82
CA GLU A 221 11.56 10.24 -2.03
C GLU A 221 10.26 10.78 -1.44
N LEU A 222 9.26 9.91 -1.31
CA LEU A 222 8.00 10.28 -0.66
C LEU A 222 8.19 10.24 0.85
N VAL A 223 7.96 11.36 1.52
CA VAL A 223 7.98 11.47 2.99
C VAL A 223 6.69 12.10 3.47
N HIS A 224 6.31 11.85 4.72
CA HIS A 224 5.14 12.48 5.33
C HIS A 224 5.55 13.68 6.17
N LYS A 225 4.82 14.78 6.11
CA LYS A 225 5.08 15.97 6.92
C LYS A 225 3.79 16.46 7.58
N ILE A 226 3.94 17.10 8.73
CA ILE A 226 2.83 17.77 9.41
C ILE A 226 2.75 19.20 8.91
N PHE A 227 1.53 19.60 8.53
CA PHE A 227 1.20 20.97 8.12
C PHE A 227 0.24 21.58 9.13
N LYS A 228 0.32 22.90 9.28
CA LYS A 228 -0.62 23.74 10.03
C LYS A 228 -1.53 24.47 9.06
N ALA A 229 -2.83 24.46 9.33
CA ALA A 229 -3.82 25.34 8.73
C ALA A 229 -4.40 26.30 9.78
N GLU A 230 -4.73 27.52 9.36
CA GLU A 230 -5.32 28.54 10.22
C GLU A 230 -6.73 28.91 9.77
N LYS A 231 -7.61 29.15 10.74
CA LYS A 231 -8.99 29.54 10.49
C LYS A 231 -9.12 31.06 10.50
N VAL A 232 -9.26 31.64 9.32
CA VAL A 232 -9.41 33.09 9.11
C VAL A 232 -10.82 33.41 8.68
N SER A 233 -11.53 34.23 9.44
CA SER A 233 -12.93 34.63 9.17
C SER A 233 -13.86 33.42 8.98
N GLY A 234 -13.68 32.38 9.82
CA GLY A 234 -14.51 31.18 9.80
C GLY A 234 -14.11 30.13 8.75
N GLN A 235 -13.12 30.40 7.91
CA GLN A 235 -12.65 29.50 6.85
C GLN A 235 -11.22 29.04 7.09
N TRP A 236 -10.95 27.76 6.88
CA TRP A 236 -9.58 27.23 6.89
C TRP A 236 -8.80 27.75 5.69
N LYS A 237 -7.64 28.32 5.98
CA LYS A 237 -6.70 28.98 5.06
C LYS A 237 -5.27 28.74 5.54
N THR A 238 -4.29 29.26 4.78
CA THR A 238 -2.87 29.34 5.15
C THR A 238 -2.29 27.99 5.57
N VAL A 239 -1.73 27.25 4.60
CA VAL A 239 -1.12 25.93 4.85
C VAL A 239 0.39 26.07 4.87
N GLU A 240 1.02 25.80 6.02
CA GLU A 240 2.47 25.84 6.20
C GLU A 240 3.01 24.55 6.81
N GLU A 241 4.20 24.13 6.39
CA GLU A 241 4.88 22.96 6.96
C GLU A 241 5.36 23.28 8.39
N VAL A 242 5.14 22.35 9.31
CA VAL A 242 5.65 22.45 10.68
C VAL A 242 7.02 21.77 10.74
N ALA A 243 8.05 22.56 11.01
CA ALA A 243 9.42 22.06 11.15
C ALA A 243 9.61 21.29 12.47
N LEU A 244 9.43 19.96 12.42
CA LEU A 244 9.51 19.06 13.59
C LEU A 244 10.77 18.19 13.62
N GLY A 245 11.44 18.02 12.48
CA GLY A 245 12.60 17.15 12.36
C GLY A 245 13.34 17.37 11.03
N PRO A 246 14.34 16.51 10.74
CA PRO A 246 15.11 16.58 9.50
C PRO A 246 14.24 16.54 8.23
N LYS A 247 14.78 17.07 7.14
CA LYS A 247 14.03 17.19 5.88
C LYS A 247 13.60 15.84 5.32
N ASN A 248 14.43 14.82 5.46
CA ASN A 248 14.23 13.49 4.85
C ASN A 248 13.51 12.49 5.78
N SER A 249 13.11 12.89 6.98
CA SER A 249 12.30 12.05 7.87
C SER A 249 10.82 12.34 7.71
N SER A 250 9.99 11.34 7.93
CA SER A 250 8.54 11.45 8.04
C SER A 250 8.12 11.93 9.44
N ALA A 251 7.11 12.79 9.48
CA ALA A 251 6.34 13.15 10.67
C ALA A 251 4.86 13.03 10.35
N MET A 252 4.11 12.28 11.15
CA MET A 252 2.72 11.94 10.91
C MET A 252 1.92 11.85 12.20
N HIS A 253 0.61 11.69 12.06
CA HIS A 253 -0.31 11.41 13.17
C HIS A 253 -0.28 12.48 14.28
N PRO A 254 -0.54 13.77 13.96
CA PRO A 254 -0.45 14.83 14.95
C PRO A 254 -1.54 14.72 16.02
N ALA A 255 -1.17 15.05 17.27
CA ALA A 255 -2.09 15.30 18.38
C ALA A 255 -1.62 16.50 19.20
N ILE A 256 -2.52 17.46 19.44
CA ILE A 256 -2.23 18.68 20.20
C ILE A 256 -2.79 18.56 21.62
N SER A 257 -2.04 19.00 22.62
CA SER A 257 -2.51 19.06 24.00
C SER A 257 -3.67 20.04 24.20
N GLU A 258 -4.48 19.80 25.23
CA GLU A 258 -5.64 20.63 25.58
C GLU A 258 -5.31 22.08 25.92
N ASP A 259 -4.06 22.42 26.21
CA ASP A 259 -3.59 23.79 26.39
C ASP A 259 -2.98 24.40 25.10
N GLY A 260 -2.92 23.63 24.02
CA GLY A 260 -2.36 24.04 22.73
C GLY A 260 -0.83 24.15 22.71
N LYS A 261 -0.12 23.74 23.77
CA LYS A 261 1.33 23.99 23.92
C LYS A 261 2.23 22.84 23.52
N ARG A 262 1.73 21.62 23.37
CA ARG A 262 2.52 20.44 23.03
C ARG A 262 1.89 19.73 21.84
N LEU A 263 2.72 19.43 20.84
CA LEU A 263 2.35 18.62 19.69
C LEU A 263 3.05 17.26 19.79
N PHE A 264 2.27 16.21 19.88
CA PHE A 264 2.68 14.82 19.81
C PHE A 264 2.54 14.34 18.38
N PHE A 265 3.47 13.50 17.91
CA PHE A 265 3.47 12.97 16.55
C PHE A 265 4.36 11.74 16.45
N ALA A 266 4.17 10.92 15.42
CA ALA A 266 5.04 9.79 15.12
C ALA A 266 6.10 10.16 14.06
N SER A 267 7.33 9.67 14.21
CA SER A 267 8.43 9.96 13.28
C SER A 267 9.46 8.84 13.17
N ASP A 268 10.00 8.68 11.96
CA ASP A 268 11.14 7.80 11.61
C ASP A 268 12.49 8.56 11.65
N MET A 269 12.54 9.71 12.34
CA MET A 269 13.74 10.55 12.32
C MET A 269 14.95 9.88 13.00
N PRO A 270 16.19 10.27 12.64
CA PRO A 270 17.39 9.65 13.20
C PRO A 270 17.39 9.64 14.72
N GLY A 271 17.61 8.46 15.31
CA GLY A 271 17.57 8.26 16.77
C GLY A 271 16.27 7.62 17.28
N THR A 272 15.26 7.42 16.41
CA THR A 272 14.11 6.52 16.65
C THR A 272 14.61 5.09 16.97
N PHE A 273 13.93 4.40 17.88
CA PHE A 273 14.21 3.02 18.28
C PHE A 273 13.73 2.00 17.23
N GLY A 274 12.53 2.22 16.69
CA GLY A 274 11.90 1.32 15.73
C GLY A 274 11.70 1.93 14.34
N LYS A 275 10.58 1.55 13.71
CA LYS A 275 10.16 2.07 12.40
C LYS A 275 9.61 3.49 12.53
N PHE A 276 8.76 3.70 13.53
CA PHE A 276 8.22 5.01 13.89
C PHE A 276 8.10 5.08 15.40
N ASP A 277 8.58 6.18 15.98
CA ASP A 277 8.49 6.45 17.41
C ASP A 277 7.61 7.68 17.64
N ILE A 278 7.00 7.76 18.82
CA ILE A 278 6.26 8.92 19.29
C ILE A 278 7.21 9.95 19.89
N TYR A 279 7.08 11.16 19.36
CA TYR A 279 7.79 12.36 19.78
C TYR A 279 6.83 13.43 20.29
N VAL A 280 7.37 14.37 21.06
CA VAL A 280 6.66 15.58 21.49
C VAL A 280 7.51 16.82 21.26
N ALA A 281 6.89 17.90 20.80
CA ALA A 281 7.51 19.21 20.66
C ALA A 281 6.69 20.30 21.38
N ASP A 282 7.38 21.20 22.08
CA ASP A 282 6.75 22.34 22.74
C ASP A 282 6.62 23.53 21.79
N LEU A 283 5.44 24.15 21.77
CA LEU A 283 5.19 25.43 21.13
C LEU A 283 5.92 26.54 21.91
N LYS A 284 6.78 27.28 21.22
CA LYS A 284 7.53 28.41 21.78
C LYS A 284 6.75 29.70 21.66
N SER A 285 7.17 30.72 22.41
CA SER A 285 6.54 32.06 22.40
C SER A 285 6.53 32.75 21.04
N ASN A 286 7.42 32.34 20.12
CA ASN A 286 7.46 32.83 18.74
C ASN A 286 6.48 32.11 17.79
N GLY A 287 5.62 31.24 18.32
CA GLY A 287 4.63 30.49 17.53
C GLY A 287 5.18 29.29 16.76
N LYS A 288 6.46 28.93 16.95
CA LYS A 288 7.09 27.75 16.33
C LYS A 288 7.30 26.64 17.36
N PHE A 289 7.31 25.39 16.90
CA PHE A 289 7.70 24.27 17.74
C PHE A 289 9.21 24.23 17.94
N GLY A 290 9.63 23.86 19.15
CA GLY A 290 11.04 23.60 19.45
C GLY A 290 11.50 22.22 19.00
N THR A 291 12.72 21.84 19.39
CA THR A 291 13.26 20.51 19.15
C THR A 291 12.36 19.43 19.75
N ALA A 292 11.94 18.48 18.92
CA ALA A 292 11.13 17.35 19.33
C ALA A 292 11.94 16.35 20.18
N LYS A 293 11.27 15.71 21.13
CA LYS A 293 11.87 14.75 22.08
C LYS A 293 11.17 13.41 21.98
N ASN A 294 11.97 12.34 21.91
CA ASN A 294 11.48 10.97 21.92
C ASN A 294 10.89 10.67 23.32
N LEU A 295 9.75 9.97 23.38
CA LEU A 295 9.11 9.62 24.66
C LEU A 295 9.74 8.44 25.40
N GLY A 296 10.81 7.86 24.84
CA GLY A 296 11.58 6.81 25.50
C GLY A 296 10.92 5.43 25.42
N LYS A 297 11.61 4.42 25.94
CA LYS A 297 11.26 2.99 25.81
C LYS A 297 9.99 2.55 26.53
N LYS A 298 9.41 3.43 27.36
CA LYS A 298 8.11 3.18 28.00
C LYS A 298 6.95 3.37 27.02
N VAL A 299 7.19 4.08 25.93
CA VAL A 299 6.20 4.31 24.86
C VAL A 299 6.67 3.66 23.58
N ASN A 300 7.93 3.88 23.21
CA ASN A 300 8.48 3.49 21.93
C ASN A 300 9.19 2.13 21.98
N THR A 301 9.10 1.40 20.89
CA THR A 301 9.55 0.03 20.69
C THR A 301 10.49 -0.06 19.48
N ASP A 302 10.93 -1.26 19.12
CA ASP A 302 11.67 -1.51 17.88
C ASP A 302 10.75 -1.64 16.64
N GLU A 303 9.43 -1.49 16.81
CA GLU A 303 8.43 -1.60 15.74
C GLU A 303 7.74 -0.24 15.47
N ASN A 304 6.44 -0.21 15.16
CA ASN A 304 5.70 1.02 14.91
C ASN A 304 4.95 1.46 16.17
N ASP A 305 5.20 2.70 16.59
CA ASP A 305 4.45 3.41 17.61
C ASP A 305 3.83 4.67 17.00
N LEU A 306 2.50 4.66 16.86
CA LEU A 306 1.74 5.53 15.99
C LEU A 306 0.50 6.11 16.69
N TYR A 307 -0.20 7.02 15.98
CA TYR A 307 -1.50 7.56 16.38
C TYR A 307 -1.58 8.08 17.82
N PRO A 308 -0.64 8.96 18.26
CA PRO A 308 -0.76 9.56 19.58
C PRO A 308 -2.09 10.34 19.70
N ASN A 309 -2.69 10.34 20.88
CA ASN A 309 -3.83 11.16 21.25
C ASN A 309 -3.74 11.51 22.74
N ILE A 310 -3.76 12.80 23.09
CA ILE A 310 -3.58 13.26 24.47
C ILE A 310 -4.93 13.73 25.04
N VAL A 311 -5.34 13.15 26.17
CA VAL A 311 -6.61 13.43 26.85
C VAL A 311 -6.35 13.84 28.29
N GLY A 312 -7.11 14.83 28.79
CA GLY A 312 -6.95 15.37 30.14
C GLY A 312 -5.59 16.07 30.36
N GLY A 313 -4.85 16.34 29.27
CA GLY A 313 -3.51 16.93 29.31
C GLY A 313 -2.38 16.01 29.78
N THR A 314 -2.68 14.83 30.34
CA THR A 314 -1.66 13.91 30.90
C THR A 314 -1.78 12.48 30.41
N SER A 315 -2.93 12.03 29.92
CA SER A 315 -3.12 10.64 29.46
C SER A 315 -2.89 10.55 27.96
N LEU A 316 -1.73 10.03 27.57
CA LEU A 316 -1.39 9.81 26.17
C LEU A 316 -1.81 8.39 25.77
N PHE A 317 -2.73 8.33 24.82
CA PHE A 317 -3.10 7.12 24.12
C PHE A 317 -2.26 6.99 22.85
N PHE A 318 -1.93 5.77 22.48
CA PHE A 318 -1.19 5.49 21.25
C PHE A 318 -1.41 4.06 20.79
N ALA A 319 -1.09 3.77 19.53
CA ALA A 319 -1.15 2.43 18.95
C ALA A 319 0.26 1.89 18.74
N SER A 320 0.48 0.62 19.08
CA SER A 320 1.79 -0.03 18.94
C SER A 320 1.67 -1.49 18.57
N ASN A 321 2.57 -1.98 17.71
CA ASN A 321 2.72 -3.40 17.38
C ASN A 321 4.04 -4.01 17.91
N GLY A 322 4.77 -3.28 18.77
CA GLY A 322 6.00 -3.77 19.40
C GLY A 322 5.83 -4.16 20.87
N HIS A 323 4.80 -3.64 21.54
CA HIS A 323 4.47 -4.03 22.92
C HIS A 323 3.73 -5.38 22.94
N LYS A 324 3.76 -6.07 24.09
CA LYS A 324 2.97 -7.29 24.28
C LYS A 324 1.47 -6.96 24.25
N GLY A 325 0.79 -7.40 23.20
CA GLY A 325 -0.63 -7.15 22.98
C GLY A 325 -1.39 -8.36 22.41
N TYR A 326 -2.46 -8.08 21.68
CA TYR A 326 -3.42 -9.08 21.18
C TYR A 326 -3.26 -9.36 19.68
N GLY A 327 -2.70 -8.43 18.91
CA GLY A 327 -2.74 -8.47 17.45
C GLY A 327 -1.63 -7.66 16.77
N GLY A 328 -2.02 -6.90 15.75
CA GLY A 328 -1.12 -6.01 15.02
C GLY A 328 -0.85 -4.75 15.83
N LEU A 329 -1.43 -3.62 15.43
CA LEU A 329 -1.48 -2.44 16.28
C LEU A 329 -2.47 -2.66 17.43
N ASP A 330 -2.01 -2.47 18.67
CA ASP A 330 -2.83 -2.46 19.88
C ASP A 330 -2.83 -1.06 20.50
N VAL A 331 -3.93 -0.63 21.13
CA VAL A 331 -4.01 0.65 21.84
C VAL A 331 -3.48 0.53 23.27
N PHE A 332 -2.60 1.46 23.62
CA PHE A 332 -2.00 1.63 24.93
C PHE A 332 -2.32 3.01 25.50
N MET A 333 -2.24 3.14 26.82
CA MET A 333 -2.26 4.41 27.55
C MET A 333 -0.99 4.55 28.37
N VAL A 334 -0.43 5.75 28.41
CA VAL A 334 0.65 6.13 29.32
C VAL A 334 0.40 7.52 29.93
N GLU A 335 0.82 7.72 31.17
CA GLU A 335 0.83 9.05 31.78
C GLU A 335 2.07 9.84 31.35
N VAL A 336 1.86 11.06 30.82
CA VAL A 336 2.89 12.01 30.40
C VAL A 336 2.76 13.33 31.19
N ALA A 337 3.19 13.29 32.45
CA ALA A 337 3.10 14.39 33.40
C ALA A 337 4.44 14.65 34.11
N ASN A 338 4.64 15.87 34.63
CA ASN A 338 5.77 16.21 35.50
C ASN A 338 7.15 15.81 34.92
N ASN A 339 7.37 16.01 33.61
CA ASN A 339 8.60 15.61 32.90
C ASN A 339 8.93 14.12 33.00
N ARG A 340 7.91 13.29 33.18
CA ARG A 340 8.03 11.84 33.28
C ARG A 340 7.05 11.17 32.35
N VAL A 341 7.47 9.99 31.91
CA VAL A 341 6.65 9.05 31.18
C VAL A 341 6.42 7.86 32.12
N GLY A 342 5.16 7.56 32.37
CA GLY A 342 4.70 6.41 33.15
C GLY A 342 4.92 5.10 32.40
N ALA A 343 4.53 3.97 33.01
CA ALA A 343 4.50 2.71 32.30
C ALA A 343 3.32 2.69 31.31
N SER A 344 3.53 2.14 30.11
CA SER A 344 2.43 1.89 29.18
C SER A 344 1.54 0.76 29.69
N VAL A 345 0.23 0.94 29.54
CA VAL A 345 -0.80 -0.04 29.89
C VAL A 345 -1.56 -0.38 28.62
N ASN A 346 -1.58 -1.66 28.24
CA ASN A 346 -2.43 -2.15 27.15
C ASN A 346 -3.90 -2.04 27.60
N LEU A 347 -4.77 -1.48 26.76
CA LEU A 347 -6.17 -1.26 27.13
C LEU A 347 -7.05 -2.51 27.12
N GLY A 348 -6.51 -3.65 26.72
CA GLY A 348 -7.20 -4.94 26.79
C GLY A 348 -8.39 -5.06 25.83
N SER A 349 -9.01 -6.24 25.84
CA SER A 349 -10.31 -6.47 25.21
C SER A 349 -11.42 -5.80 26.05
N PRO A 350 -12.49 -5.25 25.45
CA PRO A 350 -12.88 -5.33 24.03
C PRO A 350 -12.31 -4.23 23.15
N ILE A 351 -11.44 -3.36 23.67
CA ILE A 351 -10.80 -2.29 22.88
C ILE A 351 -9.87 -2.94 21.85
N ASN A 352 -8.88 -3.69 22.33
CA ASN A 352 -7.92 -4.41 21.52
C ASN A 352 -8.42 -5.80 21.10
N SER A 353 -8.01 -6.24 19.91
CA SER A 353 -8.37 -7.52 19.31
C SER A 353 -7.17 -8.16 18.61
N SER A 354 -7.39 -9.25 17.88
CA SER A 354 -6.32 -9.88 17.08
C SER A 354 -6.01 -9.13 15.77
N LYS A 355 -6.56 -7.91 15.57
CA LYS A 355 -6.43 -7.08 14.35
C LYS A 355 -5.63 -5.81 14.67
N ASP A 356 -5.76 -4.79 13.82
CA ASP A 356 -5.16 -3.47 14.04
C ASP A 356 -6.18 -2.52 14.70
N GLU A 357 -5.84 -2.01 15.87
CA GLU A 357 -6.51 -0.92 16.54
C GLU A 357 -5.65 0.33 16.52
N PHE A 358 -6.18 1.41 15.95
CA PHE A 358 -5.45 2.67 15.84
C PHE A 358 -6.37 3.87 15.96
N SER A 359 -5.86 4.94 16.56
CA SER A 359 -6.57 6.20 16.79
C SER A 359 -7.75 6.06 17.77
N LEU A 360 -7.74 6.89 18.80
CA LEU A 360 -8.73 6.89 19.87
C LEU A 360 -9.16 8.34 20.12
N ASP A 361 -10.48 8.59 20.14
CA ASP A 361 -11.08 9.92 20.32
C ASP A 361 -12.08 9.86 21.49
N ILE A 362 -11.66 10.34 22.66
CA ILE A 362 -12.50 10.35 23.87
C ILE A 362 -13.27 11.66 23.97
N MET A 363 -14.61 11.58 24.06
CA MET A 363 -15.46 12.74 24.29
C MET A 363 -15.83 12.85 25.78
N ASN A 364 -15.08 13.67 26.52
CA ASN A 364 -15.18 13.83 27.98
C ASN A 364 -16.51 14.39 28.52
N LYS A 365 -17.51 14.74 27.70
CA LYS A 365 -18.72 15.41 28.20
C LYS A 365 -19.75 14.49 28.85
N ASN A 366 -19.82 13.20 28.50
CA ASN A 366 -20.93 12.31 28.91
C ASN A 366 -20.50 10.91 29.43
N GLY A 367 -19.22 10.64 29.67
CA GLY A 367 -18.76 9.27 29.99
C GLY A 367 -18.85 8.32 28.78
N THR A 368 -18.53 8.82 27.58
CA THR A 368 -18.52 8.02 26.35
C THR A 368 -17.23 8.28 25.60
N GLY A 369 -16.47 7.23 25.31
CA GLY A 369 -15.22 7.29 24.57
C GLY A 369 -15.33 6.52 23.26
N TYR A 370 -14.80 7.05 22.18
CA TYR A 370 -14.84 6.35 20.88
C TYR A 370 -13.43 5.85 20.56
N VAL A 371 -13.33 4.60 20.14
CA VAL A 371 -12.07 4.06 19.62
C VAL A 371 -12.28 3.81 18.15
N LEU A 372 -11.45 4.41 17.30
CA LEU A 372 -11.41 4.02 15.90
C LEU A 372 -10.65 2.70 15.87
N ILE A 373 -11.23 1.70 15.22
CA ILE A 373 -10.72 0.34 15.25
C ILE A 373 -10.64 -0.11 13.81
N ASN A 374 -9.45 -0.44 13.32
CA ASN A 374 -9.38 -1.11 12.03
C ASN A 374 -9.69 -2.60 12.18
N ARG A 375 -10.97 -2.90 12.42
CA ARG A 375 -11.50 -4.26 12.44
C ARG A 375 -11.81 -4.78 11.03
N GLY A 376 -11.14 -4.30 10.00
CA GLY A 376 -11.31 -4.80 8.64
C GLY A 376 -10.87 -6.25 8.50
N GLU A 377 -11.80 -7.16 8.17
CA GLU A 377 -11.44 -8.46 7.60
C GLU A 377 -10.73 -8.23 6.25
N ASP A 378 -9.45 -8.61 6.18
CA ASP A 378 -8.66 -8.93 4.97
C ASP A 378 -8.63 -7.94 3.80
N ASN A 379 -9.19 -6.72 3.92
CA ASN A 379 -9.35 -5.77 2.81
C ASN A 379 -9.05 -4.29 3.15
N GLY A 380 -8.49 -4.01 4.33
CA GLY A 380 -8.11 -2.66 4.77
C GLY A 380 -9.30 -1.70 4.93
N ALA A 381 -10.45 -2.19 5.38
CA ALA A 381 -11.62 -1.38 5.70
C ALA A 381 -11.61 -1.01 7.20
N VAL A 382 -11.54 0.29 7.50
CA VAL A 382 -11.56 0.80 8.88
C VAL A 382 -12.99 0.78 9.42
N GLU A 383 -13.16 0.34 10.67
CA GLU A 383 -14.43 0.38 11.40
C GLU A 383 -14.36 1.44 12.53
N ARG A 384 -15.48 2.03 12.91
CA ARG A 384 -15.53 2.90 14.09
C ARG A 384 -16.33 2.21 15.18
N VAL A 385 -15.71 1.95 16.33
CA VAL A 385 -16.37 1.24 17.43
C VAL A 385 -16.53 2.19 18.62
N ALA A 386 -17.78 2.34 19.09
CA ALA A 386 -18.10 3.20 20.22
C ALA A 386 -18.09 2.39 21.52
N PHE A 387 -17.52 2.95 22.59
CA PHE A 387 -17.56 2.38 23.92
C PHE A 387 -18.10 3.40 24.93
N SER A 388 -19.00 2.97 25.80
CA SER A 388 -19.48 3.82 26.91
C SER A 388 -18.81 3.39 28.20
N TYR A 389 -18.30 4.34 28.98
CA TYR A 389 -17.77 4.07 30.32
C TYR A 389 -18.59 4.87 31.34
N SER A 390 -19.32 4.17 32.20
CA SER A 390 -20.10 4.82 33.26
C SER A 390 -19.25 4.95 34.52
N LYS A 391 -19.21 6.16 35.10
CA LYS A 391 -18.59 6.40 36.42
C LYS A 391 -19.43 5.82 37.58
N SER A 392 -20.62 5.27 37.30
CA SER A 392 -21.50 4.67 38.31
C SER A 392 -20.93 3.33 38.81
N ARG A 393 -20.56 3.29 40.10
CA ARG A 393 -20.16 2.08 40.84
C ARG A 393 -21.24 1.01 40.97
N ASN A 394 -22.44 1.21 40.42
CA ASN A 394 -23.54 0.25 40.59
C ASN A 394 -23.88 -0.45 39.27
N SER A 395 -23.54 -1.74 39.27
CA SER A 395 -24.05 -2.83 38.43
C SER A 395 -23.86 -2.71 36.91
N PHE A 396 -22.66 -3.05 36.45
CA PHE A 396 -22.51 -3.88 35.26
C PHE A 396 -21.52 -4.99 35.63
N THR A 397 -22.02 -6.22 35.79
CA THR A 397 -21.18 -7.41 35.93
C THR A 397 -21.16 -8.14 34.59
N PRO A 398 -20.06 -8.04 33.84
CA PRO A 398 -19.51 -9.14 33.10
C PRO A 398 -18.25 -9.57 33.84
N GLU A 399 -18.25 -10.79 34.35
CA GLU A 399 -17.04 -11.39 34.91
C GLU A 399 -15.89 -11.32 33.89
N THR A 400 -14.76 -10.76 34.35
CA THR A 400 -13.37 -10.89 33.90
C THR A 400 -12.68 -9.64 33.29
N LYS A 401 -11.66 -9.16 34.02
CA LYS A 401 -10.44 -8.43 33.55
C LYS A 401 -10.49 -6.95 33.10
N ASP A 402 -11.48 -6.14 33.50
CA ASP A 402 -11.60 -4.72 33.06
C ASP A 402 -10.89 -3.65 33.91
N ASP A 403 -10.04 -4.01 34.89
CA ASP A 403 -9.39 -3.04 35.78
C ASP A 403 -8.47 -2.04 35.05
N GLY A 404 -7.84 -2.47 33.95
CA GLY A 404 -6.87 -1.65 33.21
C GLY A 404 -7.47 -0.42 32.52
N ILE A 405 -8.73 -0.50 32.05
CA ILE A 405 -9.40 0.62 31.39
C ILE A 405 -9.79 1.69 32.42
N LEU A 406 -10.30 1.28 33.58
CA LEU A 406 -10.71 2.19 34.65
C LEU A 406 -9.49 2.87 35.29
N GLU A 407 -8.39 2.15 35.48
CA GLU A 407 -7.11 2.72 35.88
C GLU A 407 -6.61 3.72 34.83
N ALA A 408 -6.76 3.40 33.54
CA ALA A 408 -6.30 4.26 32.46
C ALA A 408 -7.09 5.57 32.30
N MET A 409 -8.36 5.59 32.72
CA MET A 409 -9.29 6.72 32.54
C MET A 409 -9.45 7.62 33.77
N ASN A 410 -8.65 7.44 34.83
CA ASN A 410 -8.75 8.28 36.04
C ASN A 410 -8.29 9.72 35.78
N THR A 411 -9.26 10.60 35.48
CA THR A 411 -9.06 12.01 35.06
C THR A 411 -9.05 13.02 36.21
N GLU A 412 -9.06 12.59 37.47
CA GLU A 412 -9.08 13.50 38.64
C GLU A 412 -7.70 14.09 38.99
N SER A 413 -6.67 13.80 38.19
CA SER A 413 -5.32 14.34 38.35
C SER A 413 -5.27 15.83 37.99
N LYS A 414 -4.83 16.66 38.96
CA LYS A 414 -4.61 18.10 38.75
C LYS A 414 -3.56 18.33 37.66
N ILE A 415 -3.94 19.05 36.61
CA ILE A 415 -3.10 19.32 35.44
C ILE A 415 -1.97 20.30 35.81
N ASN A 416 -0.74 19.81 35.83
CA ASN A 416 0.47 20.63 35.97
C ASN A 416 1.38 20.40 34.76
N TYR A 417 1.50 21.42 33.90
CA TYR A 417 2.25 21.35 32.66
C TYR A 417 3.76 21.45 32.91
N ALA A 418 4.53 20.56 32.29
CA ALA A 418 5.99 20.53 32.40
C ALA A 418 6.65 20.92 31.08
N THR A 419 7.76 21.66 31.16
CA THR A 419 8.61 22.01 30.01
C THR A 419 9.45 20.82 29.61
N SER A 420 9.34 20.37 28.35
CA SER A 420 9.91 19.10 27.90
C SER A 420 11.39 18.96 28.26
N ILE A 421 11.72 18.08 29.21
CA ILE A 421 13.02 17.44 29.46
C ILE A 421 12.65 16.08 30.06
N PHE A 422 12.68 15.01 29.26
CA PHE A 422 12.47 13.65 29.76
C PHE A 422 13.84 13.10 30.14
N GLU A 423 14.04 12.80 31.42
CA GLU A 423 15.21 12.06 31.90
C GLU A 423 14.81 10.58 32.05
N ASP A 424 15.45 9.72 31.28
CA ASP A 424 15.48 8.28 31.57
C ASP A 424 16.38 8.08 32.80
N LYS A 425 15.77 7.75 33.94
CA LYS A 425 16.48 7.25 35.13
C LYS A 425 16.02 5.85 35.45
#